data_AF-A0A526S3K7-F1
#
_entry.id   AF-A0A526S3K7-F1
#
_cell.length_a   1.000
_cell.length_b   1.000
_cell.length_c   1.000
_cell.angle_alpha   90.00
_cell.angle_beta   90.00
_cell.angle_gamma   90.00
#
_symmetry.space_group_name_H-M   'P 1'
#
loop_
_entity.id
_entity.type
_entity.pdbx_description
1 polymer ?
#
loop_
_entity_poly.entity_id
_entity_poly.type
_entity_poly.pdbx_seq_one_letter_code
_entity_poly.pdbx_strand_id
1 'polypeptide(L)'
;MTRSNKDRQEKRMLRVVESVQEDSSPGREITFSDVSFDPLGYAELQNAILHGPLLIPLRGQGKVVSSNIEGLEIGQIGRFKTTLESRFRSKSIGLVRGGWLPSAMALEDNSVVLPDRCVVAELNSRLKNGIPKPEAGNDFIDLFADSTIRINPLLFVLEGDAGQNPRPETVERHLREAVSKLRSALPKAILVAAEANGIKGVLGLIQDTQPGMARNHDFLMQLNPKLKSPIGRKHAETTWDDVLAAADACGVPRTSLVVIAALSTVAMPGGKSPAKRLLKFDGQYTEADTYNALADLRSLELLMYILALFPDEHVMLCTADKDMALFWAGLRASNFAFNLGRMSFDVAPGDLLPGVSEKRWKESISP
;
A
#
# COMPACT_ATOMS: atom_id res chain seq x y z
N MET A 1 -12.28 11.62 45.75
CA MET A 1 -13.06 11.33 44.52
C MET A 1 -12.59 12.27 43.43
N THR A 2 -11.56 11.86 42.70
CA THR A 2 -10.92 12.68 41.65
C THR A 2 -11.24 11.98 40.34
N ARG A 3 -12.11 12.62 39.53
CA ARG A 3 -12.48 12.08 38.21
C ARG A 3 -11.25 12.02 37.33
N SER A 4 -11.04 10.82 36.80
CA SER A 4 -9.98 10.42 35.87
C SER A 4 -9.98 11.29 34.62
N ASN A 5 -8.80 11.82 34.26
CA ASN A 5 -8.55 12.61 33.07
C ASN A 5 -8.31 11.68 31.85
N LYS A 6 -9.16 10.65 31.66
CA LYS A 6 -9.01 9.61 30.62
C LYS A 6 -9.96 9.72 29.42
N ASP A 7 -10.96 10.60 29.41
CA ASP A 7 -12.05 10.53 28.43
C ASP A 7 -12.23 11.79 27.55
N ARG A 8 -11.17 12.23 26.88
CA ARG A 8 -11.31 13.12 25.71
C ARG A 8 -10.23 12.84 24.66
N GLN A 9 -10.18 11.62 24.15
CA GLN A 9 -9.82 11.45 22.75
C GLN A 9 -11.05 11.88 21.95
N GLU A 10 -10.92 12.92 21.11
CA GLU A 10 -11.95 13.25 20.12
C GLU A 10 -12.09 12.05 19.19
N LYS A 11 -13.11 11.22 19.44
CA LYS A 11 -13.44 10.10 18.57
C LYS A 11 -13.77 10.66 17.18
N ARG A 12 -13.17 10.08 16.13
CA ARG A 12 -13.48 10.46 14.75
C ARG A 12 -14.97 10.24 14.49
N MET A 13 -15.64 11.29 14.04
CA MET A 13 -17.06 11.28 13.71
C MET A 13 -17.22 11.42 12.20
N LEU A 14 -18.03 10.56 11.58
CA LEU A 14 -18.45 10.70 10.19
C LEU A 14 -19.91 11.11 10.17
N ARG A 15 -20.19 12.30 9.62
CA ARG A 15 -21.55 12.76 9.36
C ARG A 15 -21.85 12.59 7.87
N VAL A 16 -22.90 11.86 7.54
CA VAL A 16 -23.41 11.69 6.19
C VAL A 16 -24.73 12.45 6.09
N VAL A 17 -24.81 13.39 5.15
CA VAL A 17 -26.00 14.18 4.88
C VAL A 17 -26.34 14.02 3.40
N GLU A 18 -27.57 13.68 3.09
CA GLU A 18 -28.04 13.68 1.71
C GLU A 18 -28.18 15.11 1.19
N SER A 19 -27.74 15.32 -0.05
CA SER A 19 -27.97 16.56 -0.78
C SER A 19 -29.47 16.86 -0.82
N VAL A 20 -29.86 18.10 -0.54
CA VAL A 20 -31.25 18.55 -0.50
C VAL A 20 -31.91 18.25 -1.86
N GLN A 21 -32.99 17.47 -1.86
CA GLN A 21 -33.82 17.24 -3.04
C GLN A 21 -34.68 18.49 -3.33
N GLU A 22 -35.05 18.72 -4.59
CA GLU A 22 -35.88 19.88 -5.01
C GLU A 22 -37.27 19.93 -4.33
N ASP A 23 -37.67 18.85 -3.65
CA ASP A 23 -39.00 18.64 -3.08
C ASP A 23 -39.17 19.16 -1.64
N SER A 24 -38.21 19.91 -1.10
CA SER A 24 -38.27 20.53 0.25
C SER A 24 -38.37 19.54 1.42
N SER A 25 -38.20 18.23 1.18
CA SER A 25 -38.11 17.24 2.24
C SER A 25 -36.75 17.35 2.97
N PRO A 26 -36.68 17.20 4.31
CA PRO A 26 -35.41 17.21 5.01
C PRO A 26 -34.59 16.00 4.59
N GLY A 27 -33.39 16.23 4.04
CA GLY A 27 -32.47 15.17 3.63
C GLY A 27 -32.14 14.22 4.77
N ARG A 28 -31.88 12.95 4.44
CA ARG A 28 -31.47 11.97 5.45
C ARG A 28 -30.10 12.33 6.00
N GLU A 29 -29.96 12.17 7.30
CA GLU A 29 -28.77 12.46 8.07
C GLU A 29 -28.47 11.31 9.03
N ILE A 30 -27.21 10.92 9.07
CA ILE A 30 -26.69 9.98 10.05
C ILE A 30 -25.27 10.35 10.45
N THR A 31 -24.97 10.21 11.74
CA THR A 31 -23.64 10.40 12.29
C THR A 31 -23.15 9.11 12.92
N PHE A 32 -21.93 8.72 12.55
CA PHE A 32 -21.23 7.56 13.07
C PHE A 32 -20.02 7.99 13.92
N SER A 33 -19.74 7.20 14.96
CA SER A 33 -18.47 7.17 15.69
C SER A 33 -17.76 5.84 15.43
N ASP A 34 -16.47 5.75 15.80
CA ASP A 34 -15.69 4.51 15.70
C ASP A 34 -15.75 3.93 14.26
N VAL A 35 -15.53 4.80 13.28
CA VAL A 35 -15.74 4.52 11.86
C VAL A 35 -14.57 3.74 11.29
N SER A 36 -14.87 2.62 10.63
CA SER A 36 -13.91 1.85 9.82
C SER A 36 -14.36 1.81 8.37
N PHE A 37 -13.44 2.08 7.44
CA PHE A 37 -13.71 1.99 6.00
C PHE A 37 -13.32 0.62 5.46
N ASP A 38 -14.19 0.04 4.62
CA ASP A 38 -13.81 -1.12 3.83
C ASP A 38 -12.75 -0.65 2.79
N PRO A 39 -11.61 -1.36 2.64
CA PRO A 39 -10.61 -1.03 1.64
C PRO A 39 -11.17 -1.07 0.21
N LEU A 40 -10.66 -0.19 -0.65
CA LEU A 40 -11.00 -0.13 -2.07
C LEU A 40 -10.18 -1.15 -2.86
N GLY A 41 -10.75 -1.60 -3.98
CA GLY A 41 -10.15 -2.61 -4.85
C GLY A 41 -9.34 -2.04 -6.01
N TYR A 42 -8.89 -2.95 -6.88
CA TYR A 42 -8.10 -2.64 -8.07
C TYR A 42 -8.84 -1.69 -9.04
N ALA A 43 -10.11 -1.99 -9.34
CA ALA A 43 -10.90 -1.23 -10.29
C ALA A 43 -11.11 0.23 -9.84
N GLU A 44 -11.35 0.46 -8.55
CA GLU A 44 -11.44 1.80 -7.99
C GLU A 44 -10.12 2.56 -8.15
N LEU A 45 -8.97 1.92 -7.89
CA LEU A 45 -7.66 2.58 -8.04
C LEU A 45 -7.31 2.88 -9.49
N GLN A 46 -7.61 1.93 -10.38
CA GLN A 46 -7.29 2.06 -11.79
C GLN A 46 -7.94 3.32 -12.37
N ASN A 47 -9.20 3.55 -12.02
CA ASN A 47 -10.01 4.68 -12.48
C ASN A 47 -9.78 5.98 -11.67
N ALA A 48 -9.08 5.92 -10.53
CA ALA A 48 -8.83 7.08 -9.68
C ALA A 48 -7.85 8.09 -10.31
N ILE A 49 -8.22 9.38 -10.24
CA ILE A 49 -7.37 10.52 -10.60
C ILE A 49 -6.75 11.08 -9.31
N LEU A 50 -5.57 10.60 -8.95
CA LEU A 50 -4.95 10.87 -7.64
C LEU A 50 -4.46 12.32 -7.45
N HIS A 51 -4.29 13.08 -8.53
CA HIS A 51 -3.79 14.46 -8.51
C HIS A 51 -4.89 15.52 -8.69
N GLY A 52 -6.16 15.11 -8.77
CA GLY A 52 -7.31 15.98 -8.99
C GLY A 52 -8.45 15.69 -8.01
N PRO A 53 -9.66 16.24 -8.26
CA PRO A 53 -10.86 15.88 -7.51
C PRO A 53 -11.09 14.38 -7.54
N LEU A 54 -11.34 13.79 -6.37
CA LEU A 54 -11.43 12.35 -6.22
C LEU A 54 -12.86 11.95 -5.86
N LEU A 55 -13.46 11.10 -6.69
CA LEU A 55 -14.71 10.41 -6.36
C LEU A 55 -14.37 9.08 -5.69
N ILE A 56 -14.67 8.98 -4.40
CA ILE A 56 -14.30 7.83 -3.58
C ILE A 56 -15.56 7.06 -3.21
N PRO A 57 -15.78 5.83 -3.73
CA PRO A 57 -16.91 5.02 -3.35
C PRO A 57 -16.67 4.41 -1.96
N LEU A 58 -17.08 5.13 -0.92
CA LEU A 58 -16.89 4.72 0.46
C LEU A 58 -17.88 3.64 0.86
N ARG A 59 -17.36 2.63 1.54
CA ARG A 59 -18.13 1.63 2.28
C ARG A 59 -17.50 1.50 3.64
N GLY A 60 -18.30 1.17 4.63
CA GLY A 60 -17.79 0.99 5.97
C GLY A 60 -18.88 0.76 6.98
N GLN A 61 -18.48 0.86 8.24
CA GLN A 61 -19.34 0.70 9.38
C GLN A 61 -18.93 1.63 10.51
N GLY A 62 -19.84 1.87 11.43
CA GLY A 62 -19.57 2.61 12.65
C GLY A 62 -20.75 2.54 13.61
N LYS A 63 -20.53 3.02 14.82
CA LYS A 63 -21.58 3.12 15.84
C LYS A 63 -22.43 4.36 15.60
N VAL A 64 -23.73 4.19 15.43
CA VAL A 64 -24.68 5.30 15.20
C VAL A 64 -24.76 6.17 16.45
N VAL A 65 -24.51 7.47 16.29
CA VAL A 65 -24.58 8.47 17.37
C VAL A 65 -25.80 9.36 17.23
N SER A 66 -26.20 9.69 16.00
CA SER A 66 -27.43 10.40 15.70
C SER A 66 -27.95 9.97 14.33
N SER A 67 -29.27 9.94 14.15
CA SER A 67 -29.89 9.77 12.83
C SER A 67 -31.31 10.32 12.81
N ASN A 68 -31.75 10.79 11.65
CA ASN A 68 -33.16 11.11 11.36
C ASN A 68 -33.83 10.03 10.48
N ILE A 69 -33.17 8.88 10.27
CA ILE A 69 -33.64 7.78 9.42
C ILE A 69 -34.47 6.82 10.28
N GLU A 70 -35.70 6.56 9.85
CA GLU A 70 -36.61 5.64 10.53
C GLU A 70 -36.02 4.22 10.61
N GLY A 71 -36.16 3.58 11.77
CA GLY A 71 -35.63 2.23 12.02
C GLY A 71 -34.14 2.17 12.38
N LEU A 72 -33.44 3.30 12.51
CA LEU A 72 -32.07 3.33 13.02
C LEU A 72 -32.00 3.76 14.49
N GLU A 73 -31.62 2.84 15.37
CA GLU A 73 -31.40 3.09 16.79
C GLU A 73 -30.01 3.68 17.07
N ILE A 74 -29.94 4.62 18.01
CA ILE A 74 -28.67 5.14 18.52
C ILE A 74 -27.94 4.02 19.28
N GLY A 75 -26.63 3.89 19.02
CA GLY A 75 -25.77 2.92 19.67
C GLY A 75 -25.59 1.60 18.92
N GLN A 76 -26.39 1.32 17.91
CA GLN A 76 -26.19 0.14 17.05
C GLN A 76 -25.01 0.33 16.08
N ILE A 77 -24.48 -0.76 15.55
CA ILE A 77 -23.52 -0.72 14.44
C ILE A 77 -24.31 -0.61 13.12
N GLY A 78 -24.13 0.51 12.42
CA GLY A 78 -24.68 0.69 11.08
C GLY A 78 -23.60 0.52 10.02
N ARG A 79 -24.00 0.01 8.84
CA ARG A 79 -23.15 0.03 7.63
C ARG A 79 -23.59 1.16 6.72
N PHE A 80 -22.63 1.76 6.02
CA PHE A 80 -22.91 2.79 5.02
C PHE A 80 -22.23 2.46 3.69
N LYS A 81 -22.85 2.98 2.63
CA LYS A 81 -22.29 3.03 1.28
C LYS A 81 -22.62 4.39 0.69
N THR A 82 -21.61 5.14 0.28
CA THR A 82 -21.77 6.47 -0.28
C THR A 82 -20.63 6.79 -1.26
N THR A 83 -20.73 7.91 -1.97
CA THR A 83 -19.63 8.44 -2.78
C THR A 83 -19.20 9.77 -2.20
N LEU A 84 -17.94 9.87 -1.79
CA LEU A 84 -17.34 11.12 -1.37
C LEU A 84 -16.77 11.83 -2.60
N GLU A 85 -17.29 13.01 -2.91
CA GLU A 85 -16.63 13.97 -3.80
C GLU A 85 -15.63 14.79 -2.97
N SER A 86 -14.36 14.40 -3.06
CA SER A 86 -13.30 15.04 -2.28
C SER A 86 -12.62 16.14 -3.07
N ARG A 87 -12.43 17.29 -2.42
CA ARG A 87 -11.54 18.37 -2.89
C ARG A 87 -10.06 18.07 -2.60
N PHE A 88 -9.79 17.04 -1.80
CA PHE A 88 -8.43 16.61 -1.48
C PHE A 88 -7.93 15.70 -2.59
N ARG A 89 -6.65 15.89 -2.95
CA ARG A 89 -5.89 14.95 -3.75
C ARG A 89 -5.50 13.75 -2.90
N SER A 90 -5.11 12.65 -3.55
CA SER A 90 -4.65 11.43 -2.87
C SER A 90 -3.37 10.93 -3.53
N LYS A 91 -2.34 11.79 -3.62
CA LYS A 91 -1.05 11.39 -4.20
C LYS A 91 -0.41 10.24 -3.44
N SER A 92 -0.60 10.21 -2.12
CA SER A 92 -0.14 9.12 -1.28
C SER A 92 -1.30 8.16 -0.97
N ILE A 93 -1.02 6.88 -1.13
CA ILE A 93 -1.94 5.76 -1.05
C ILE A 93 -1.56 4.90 0.16
N GLY A 94 -2.51 4.62 1.05
CA GLY A 94 -2.34 3.66 2.13
C GLY A 94 -2.72 2.26 1.65
N LEU A 95 -1.75 1.36 1.55
CA LEU A 95 -1.94 -0.06 1.29
C LEU A 95 -2.22 -0.78 2.61
N VAL A 96 -3.39 -1.39 2.71
CA VAL A 96 -3.90 -2.06 3.91
C VAL A 96 -4.33 -3.48 3.59
N ARG A 97 -4.63 -4.28 4.62
CA ARG A 97 -5.21 -5.63 4.43
C ARG A 97 -6.44 -5.54 3.53
N GLY A 98 -6.45 -6.28 2.43
CA GLY A 98 -7.60 -6.37 1.52
C GLY A 98 -7.72 -5.28 0.45
N GLY A 99 -6.82 -4.29 0.41
CA GLY A 99 -6.86 -3.29 -0.66
C GLY A 99 -6.10 -2.01 -0.33
N TRP A 100 -6.68 -0.88 -0.70
CA TRP A 100 -6.08 0.44 -0.49
C TRP A 100 -7.12 1.47 -0.04
N LEU A 101 -6.65 2.56 0.57
CA LEU A 101 -7.44 3.74 0.90
C LEU A 101 -6.57 4.99 0.67
N PRO A 102 -7.16 6.18 0.46
CA PRO A 102 -6.43 7.43 0.58
C PRO A 102 -5.68 7.48 1.92
N SER A 103 -4.42 7.94 1.92
CA SER A 103 -3.49 7.81 3.05
C SER A 103 -4.11 8.05 4.45
N ALA A 104 -4.74 9.21 4.68
CA ALA A 104 -5.35 9.49 6.00
C ALA A 104 -6.66 8.74 6.27
N MET A 105 -7.38 8.31 5.25
CA MET A 105 -8.56 7.45 5.42
C MET A 105 -8.19 6.02 5.80
N ALA A 106 -6.98 5.59 5.46
CA ALA A 106 -6.42 4.30 5.86
C ALA A 106 -6.01 4.26 7.35
N LEU A 107 -5.99 5.40 8.03
CA LEU A 107 -5.64 5.47 9.45
C LEU A 107 -6.79 4.98 10.33
N GLU A 108 -6.46 4.14 11.29
CA GLU A 108 -7.25 3.80 12.46
C GLU A 108 -6.49 4.24 13.74
N ASP A 109 -7.15 4.15 14.89
CA ASP A 109 -6.49 4.48 16.15
C ASP A 109 -5.28 3.54 16.38
N ASN A 110 -4.15 4.12 16.79
CA ASN A 110 -2.86 3.44 16.96
C ASN A 110 -2.23 2.83 15.70
N SER A 111 -2.70 3.19 14.49
CA SER A 111 -2.08 2.68 13.26
C SER A 111 -0.59 2.92 13.17
N VAL A 112 0.13 1.93 12.63
CA VAL A 112 1.54 2.02 12.25
C VAL A 112 1.66 2.26 10.75
N VAL A 113 2.27 3.38 10.40
CA VAL A 113 2.54 3.79 9.02
C VAL A 113 3.97 3.42 8.63
N LEU A 114 4.11 2.72 7.51
CA LEU A 114 5.38 2.37 6.88
C LEU A 114 5.52 3.21 5.58
N PRO A 115 6.07 4.43 5.64
CA PRO A 115 6.24 5.24 4.44
C PRO A 115 7.50 4.84 3.65
N ASP A 116 7.38 4.82 2.32
CA ASP A 116 8.52 4.76 1.41
C ASP A 116 9.26 6.12 1.32
N ARG A 117 10.37 6.19 0.56
CA ARG A 117 11.10 7.46 0.37
C ARG A 117 10.26 8.54 -0.28
N CYS A 118 9.42 8.19 -1.24
CA CYS A 118 8.55 9.13 -1.95
C CYS A 118 7.57 9.81 -0.99
N VAL A 119 6.96 9.06 -0.08
CA VAL A 119 6.02 9.58 0.92
C VAL A 119 6.71 10.46 1.96
N VAL A 120 7.90 10.07 2.45
CA VAL A 120 8.66 10.94 3.36
C VAL A 120 9.08 12.24 2.66
N ALA A 121 9.44 12.18 1.38
CA ALA A 121 9.75 13.37 0.58
C ALA A 121 8.51 14.27 0.39
N GLU A 122 7.34 13.69 0.10
CA GLU A 122 6.08 14.42 -0.05
C GLU A 122 5.65 15.05 1.29
N LEU A 123 5.75 14.34 2.42
CA LEU A 123 5.48 14.91 3.74
C LEU A 123 6.39 16.12 4.03
N ASN A 124 7.68 16.01 3.77
CA ASN A 124 8.64 17.09 4.01
C ASN A 124 8.50 18.26 3.02
N SER A 125 8.04 18.00 1.79
CA SER A 125 7.78 19.03 0.79
C SER A 125 6.51 19.81 1.14
N ARG A 126 5.50 19.16 1.72
CA ARG A 126 4.17 19.73 1.98
C ARG A 126 3.99 20.34 3.37
N LEU A 127 4.59 19.74 4.40
CA LEU A 127 4.35 20.11 5.79
C LEU A 127 5.58 20.73 6.43
N LYS A 128 5.36 21.69 7.32
CA LYS A 128 6.37 22.18 8.26
C LYS A 128 5.74 22.36 9.64
N ASN A 129 6.27 21.69 10.65
CA ASN A 129 5.77 21.67 12.02
C ASN A 129 4.28 21.29 12.12
N GLY A 130 3.83 20.37 11.27
CA GLY A 130 2.42 19.96 11.18
C GLY A 130 1.51 20.96 10.45
N ILE A 131 2.07 21.99 9.81
CA ILE A 131 1.30 23.00 9.08
C ILE A 131 1.54 22.83 7.58
N PRO A 132 0.49 22.69 6.75
CA PRO A 132 0.61 22.72 5.29
C PRO A 132 1.25 24.01 4.79
N LYS A 133 2.20 23.90 3.86
CA LYS A 133 2.81 25.05 3.20
C LYS A 133 1.81 25.70 2.24
N PRO A 134 1.82 27.04 2.06
CA PRO A 134 0.82 27.77 1.28
C PRO A 134 0.64 27.27 -0.16
N GLU A 135 1.72 26.81 -0.79
CA GLU A 135 1.74 26.29 -2.16
C GLU A 135 1.25 24.84 -2.29
N ALA A 136 1.13 24.11 -1.17
CA ALA A 136 0.71 22.73 -1.14
C ALA A 136 -0.82 22.65 -1.11
N GLY A 137 -1.47 22.65 -2.29
CA GLY A 137 -2.92 22.43 -2.36
C GLY A 137 -3.34 21.11 -1.70
N ASN A 138 -4.53 21.05 -1.10
CA ASN A 138 -4.99 19.99 -0.19
C ASN A 138 -4.77 18.54 -0.69
N ASP A 139 -4.15 17.70 0.15
CA ASP A 139 -4.00 16.27 -0.07
C ASP A 139 -4.32 15.49 1.21
N PHE A 140 -4.88 14.28 1.09
CA PHE A 140 -5.24 13.46 2.24
C PHE A 140 -4.07 13.24 3.20
N ILE A 141 -2.83 13.20 2.70
CA ILE A 141 -1.67 12.99 3.57
C ILE A 141 -1.44 14.14 4.56
N ASP A 142 -1.94 15.35 4.27
CA ASP A 142 -1.81 16.50 5.18
C ASP A 142 -2.53 16.25 6.52
N LEU A 143 -3.59 15.44 6.51
CA LEU A 143 -4.38 15.10 7.69
C LEU A 143 -3.62 14.18 8.68
N PHE A 144 -2.43 13.71 8.31
CA PHE A 144 -1.50 13.08 9.26
C PHE A 144 -1.09 14.05 10.38
N ALA A 145 -1.04 15.36 10.10
CA ALA A 145 -0.63 16.36 11.08
C ALA A 145 -1.56 16.47 12.29
N ASP A 146 -2.84 16.12 12.10
CA ASP A 146 -3.88 16.18 13.13
C ASP A 146 -4.12 14.83 13.81
N SER A 147 -3.41 13.78 13.39
CA SER A 147 -3.62 12.41 13.89
C SER A 147 -2.49 11.95 14.81
N THR A 148 -2.83 11.19 15.87
CA THR A 148 -1.83 10.50 16.69
C THR A 148 -1.39 9.24 15.97
N ILE A 149 -0.41 9.38 15.09
CA ILE A 149 0.09 8.26 14.25
C ILE A 149 1.44 7.75 14.73
N ARG A 150 1.64 6.44 14.59
CA ARG A 150 2.95 5.80 14.75
C ARG A 150 3.58 5.66 13.37
N ILE A 151 4.82 6.08 13.19
CA ILE A 151 5.53 5.99 11.91
C ILE A 151 6.79 5.16 12.12
N ASN A 152 6.94 4.10 11.32
CA ASN A 152 8.15 3.31 11.26
C ASN A 152 8.94 3.70 10.00
N PRO A 153 10.08 4.41 10.12
CA PRO A 153 10.81 4.94 8.98
C PRO A 153 11.69 3.89 8.27
N LEU A 154 11.65 2.62 8.66
CA LEU A 154 12.64 1.64 8.19
C LEU A 154 12.45 1.22 6.73
N LEU A 155 11.27 1.36 6.12
CA LEU A 155 11.11 1.17 4.67
C LEU A 155 11.91 2.21 3.88
N PHE A 156 11.82 3.49 4.26
CA PHE A 156 12.68 4.54 3.71
C PHE A 156 14.15 4.11 3.75
N VAL A 157 14.62 3.62 4.90
CA VAL A 157 16.03 3.23 5.09
C VAL A 157 16.42 2.08 4.17
N LEU A 158 15.57 1.05 4.11
CA LEU A 158 15.76 -0.18 3.35
C LEU A 158 15.77 0.05 1.83
N GLU A 159 14.98 1.00 1.33
CA GLU A 159 14.93 1.36 -0.09
C GLU A 159 16.31 1.82 -0.60
N GLY A 160 17.01 2.64 0.17
CA GLY A 160 18.28 3.25 -0.24
C GLY A 160 18.12 4.40 -1.26
N ASP A 161 19.21 5.08 -1.60
CA ASP A 161 19.22 6.19 -2.59
C ASP A 161 20.09 5.89 -3.83
N ALA A 162 20.70 4.70 -3.89
CA ALA A 162 21.75 4.39 -4.84
C ALA A 162 21.36 3.33 -5.88
N GLY A 163 20.07 2.93 -5.96
CA GLY A 163 19.64 1.85 -6.85
C GLY A 163 20.31 0.50 -6.52
N GLN A 164 20.69 0.29 -5.26
CA GLN A 164 21.31 -0.93 -4.74
C GLN A 164 21.01 -1.06 -3.24
N ASN A 165 21.22 -2.25 -2.66
CA ASN A 165 21.02 -2.47 -1.23
C ASN A 165 21.80 -1.44 -0.41
N PRO A 166 21.18 -0.83 0.63
CA PRO A 166 21.90 0.03 1.54
C PRO A 166 23.07 -0.72 2.16
N ARG A 167 24.22 -0.05 2.27
CA ARG A 167 25.38 -0.60 2.93
C ARG A 167 25.31 -0.27 4.42
N PRO A 168 25.96 -1.06 5.30
CA PRO A 168 25.95 -0.77 6.73
C PRO A 168 26.33 0.67 7.08
N GLU A 169 27.27 1.25 6.33
CA GLU A 169 27.76 2.62 6.56
C GLU A 169 26.73 3.69 6.19
N THR A 170 25.75 3.39 5.32
CA THR A 170 24.74 4.34 4.85
C THR A 170 23.40 4.21 5.57
N VAL A 171 23.12 3.08 6.22
CA VAL A 171 21.87 2.83 6.96
C VAL A 171 21.62 3.88 8.05
N GLU A 172 22.62 4.20 8.87
CA GLU A 172 22.47 5.21 9.92
C GLU A 172 22.21 6.61 9.34
N ARG A 173 22.88 6.96 8.24
CA ARG A 173 22.66 8.22 7.52
C ARG A 173 21.21 8.31 7.04
N HIS A 174 20.71 7.27 6.38
CA HIS A 174 19.33 7.24 5.89
C HIS A 174 18.31 7.31 7.02
N LEU A 175 18.55 6.64 8.14
CA LEU A 175 17.65 6.72 9.29
C LEU A 175 17.61 8.14 9.87
N ARG A 176 18.77 8.78 10.05
CA ARG A 176 18.85 10.17 10.52
C ARG A 176 18.14 11.13 9.56
N GLU A 177 18.30 10.93 8.26
CA GLU A 177 17.61 11.70 7.23
C GLU A 177 16.09 11.55 7.33
N ALA A 178 15.58 10.31 7.38
CA ALA A 178 14.15 10.03 7.50
C ALA A 178 13.56 10.64 8.77
N VAL A 179 14.23 10.44 9.91
CA VAL A 179 13.81 11.00 11.21
C VAL A 179 13.78 12.52 11.16
N SER A 180 14.81 13.16 10.60
CA SER A 180 14.86 14.62 10.48
C SER A 180 13.70 15.17 9.66
N LYS A 181 13.45 14.58 8.48
CA LYS A 181 12.34 14.95 7.59
C LYS A 181 10.98 14.75 8.28
N LEU A 182 10.77 13.60 8.89
CA LEU A 182 9.52 13.27 9.58
C LEU A 182 9.27 14.16 10.81
N ARG A 183 10.29 14.46 11.62
CA ARG A 183 10.16 15.38 12.76
C ARG A 183 9.86 16.81 12.32
N SER A 184 10.47 17.24 11.21
CA SER A 184 10.18 18.55 10.61
C SER A 184 8.75 18.63 10.08
N ALA A 185 8.24 17.57 9.43
CA ALA A 185 6.90 17.55 8.86
C ALA A 185 5.80 17.34 9.90
N LEU A 186 6.00 16.36 10.80
CA LEU A 186 4.98 15.80 11.71
C LEU A 186 5.54 15.70 13.15
N PRO A 187 5.69 16.83 13.86
CA PRO A 187 6.33 16.83 15.19
C PRO A 187 5.56 16.02 16.24
N LYS A 188 4.24 15.86 16.08
CA LYS A 188 3.37 15.09 16.99
C LYS A 188 3.39 13.58 16.73
N ALA A 189 3.95 13.12 15.61
CA ALA A 189 3.97 11.69 15.30
C ALA A 189 4.92 10.92 16.22
N ILE A 190 4.55 9.68 16.56
CA ILE A 190 5.39 8.77 17.34
C ILE A 190 6.26 8.00 16.36
N LEU A 191 7.57 8.27 16.34
CA LEU A 191 8.49 7.48 15.51
C LEU A 191 8.87 6.20 16.22
N VAL A 192 8.51 5.05 15.65
CA VAL A 192 8.86 3.73 16.18
C VAL A 192 10.10 3.20 15.47
N ALA A 193 10.96 2.47 16.19
CA ALA A 193 12.22 1.94 15.68
C ALA A 193 13.15 3.00 15.05
N ALA A 194 13.11 4.24 15.53
CA ALA A 194 13.89 5.38 15.03
C ALA A 194 15.31 5.47 15.64
N GLU A 195 15.82 4.38 16.21
CA GLU A 195 17.04 4.35 17.02
C GLU A 195 17.91 3.12 16.65
N ALA A 196 18.97 2.85 17.44
CA ALA A 196 19.94 1.78 17.18
C ALA A 196 19.31 0.39 16.97
N ASN A 197 18.23 0.06 17.68
CA ASN A 197 17.53 -1.21 17.48
C ASN A 197 16.88 -1.31 16.08
N GLY A 198 16.40 -0.19 15.52
CA GLY A 198 15.89 -0.14 14.15
C GLY A 198 16.99 -0.38 13.12
N ILE A 199 18.18 0.20 13.34
CA ILE A 199 19.37 -0.06 12.50
C ILE A 199 19.70 -1.55 12.49
N LYS A 200 19.77 -2.18 13.67
CA LYS A 200 20.04 -3.62 13.78
C LYS A 200 18.99 -4.44 13.02
N GLY A 201 17.71 -4.08 13.15
CA GLY A 201 16.62 -4.74 12.42
C GLY A 201 16.77 -4.65 10.90
N VAL A 202 17.07 -3.47 10.37
CA VAL A 202 17.27 -3.27 8.92
C VAL A 202 18.48 -4.04 8.40
N LEU A 203 19.61 -4.01 9.13
CA LEU A 203 20.80 -4.74 8.72
C LEU A 203 20.56 -6.26 8.68
N GLY A 204 19.84 -6.79 9.67
CA GLY A 204 19.39 -8.19 9.67
C GLY A 204 18.52 -8.50 8.45
N LEU A 205 17.52 -7.66 8.16
CA LEU A 205 16.66 -7.84 6.99
C LEU A 205 17.44 -7.80 5.66
N ILE A 206 18.40 -6.89 5.52
CA ILE A 206 19.25 -6.82 4.32
C ILE A 206 20.05 -8.11 4.17
N GLN A 207 20.68 -8.57 5.24
CA GLN A 207 21.49 -9.79 5.25
C GLN A 207 20.64 -11.03 4.91
N ASP A 208 19.47 -11.17 5.54
CA ASP A 208 18.59 -12.33 5.37
C ASP A 208 17.96 -12.37 3.97
N THR A 209 17.68 -11.20 3.37
CA THR A 209 17.03 -11.12 2.05
C THR A 209 18.02 -11.08 0.88
N GLN A 210 19.31 -10.83 1.12
CA GLN A 210 20.31 -10.65 0.06
C GLN A 210 20.39 -11.84 -0.92
N PRO A 211 20.43 -13.12 -0.48
CA PRO A 211 20.49 -14.24 -1.41
C PRO A 211 19.22 -14.37 -2.28
N GLY A 212 18.06 -14.05 -1.71
CA GLY A 212 16.79 -14.04 -2.44
C GLY A 212 16.73 -12.92 -3.47
N MET A 213 17.14 -11.71 -3.07
CA MET A 213 17.25 -10.55 -3.96
C MET A 213 18.17 -10.82 -5.15
N ALA A 214 19.30 -11.50 -4.95
CA ALA A 214 20.22 -11.85 -6.04
C ALA A 214 19.57 -12.80 -7.07
N ARG A 215 18.86 -13.83 -6.62
CA ARG A 215 18.12 -14.74 -7.53
C ARG A 215 17.01 -14.01 -8.29
N ASN A 216 16.26 -13.14 -7.59
CA ASN A 216 15.22 -12.34 -8.21
C ASN A 216 15.79 -11.34 -9.23
N HIS A 217 16.99 -10.80 -8.96
CA HIS A 217 17.70 -9.91 -9.88
C HIS A 217 18.06 -10.63 -11.18
N ASP A 218 18.71 -11.79 -11.09
CA ASP A 218 19.09 -12.59 -12.25
C ASP A 218 17.85 -12.98 -13.08
N PHE A 219 16.77 -13.37 -12.40
CA PHE A 219 15.48 -13.67 -13.02
C PHE A 219 14.92 -12.50 -13.84
N LEU A 220 14.86 -11.30 -13.27
CA LEU A 220 14.34 -10.12 -13.98
C LEU A 220 15.24 -9.69 -15.14
N MET A 221 16.57 -9.72 -14.94
CA MET A 221 17.54 -9.41 -16.00
C MET A 221 17.43 -10.37 -17.18
N GLN A 222 17.24 -11.66 -16.91
CA GLN A 222 17.02 -12.68 -17.94
C GLN A 222 15.69 -12.48 -18.69
N LEU A 223 14.64 -12.00 -18.00
CA LEU A 223 13.31 -11.82 -18.59
C LEU A 223 13.13 -10.50 -19.35
N ASN A 224 13.85 -9.43 -19.01
CA ASN A 224 13.66 -8.13 -19.64
C ASN A 224 13.67 -8.18 -21.19
N PRO A 225 14.61 -8.87 -21.86
CA PRO A 225 14.62 -8.98 -23.33
C PRO A 225 13.32 -9.55 -23.91
N LYS A 226 12.64 -10.43 -23.17
CA LYS A 226 11.39 -11.08 -23.57
C LYS A 226 10.16 -10.22 -23.25
N LEU A 227 10.20 -9.45 -22.16
CA LEU A 227 9.03 -8.74 -21.61
C LEU A 227 9.02 -7.21 -21.86
N LYS A 228 10.11 -6.63 -22.37
CA LYS A 228 10.19 -5.19 -22.69
C LYS A 228 9.17 -4.73 -23.73
N SER A 229 8.76 -5.59 -24.66
CA SER A 229 7.74 -5.30 -25.66
C SER A 229 6.36 -5.85 -25.24
N PRO A 230 5.25 -5.26 -25.70
CA PRO A 230 3.93 -5.86 -25.51
C PRO A 230 3.86 -7.27 -26.11
N ILE A 231 3.31 -8.23 -25.37
CA ILE A 231 3.16 -9.61 -25.82
C ILE A 231 1.85 -9.76 -26.61
N GLY A 232 1.96 -10.26 -27.84
CA GLY A 232 0.80 -10.59 -28.66
C GLY A 232 0.13 -11.87 -28.18
N ARG A 233 -1.20 -11.98 -28.31
CA ARG A 233 -2.00 -13.12 -27.83
C ARG A 233 -1.46 -14.50 -28.28
N LYS A 234 -0.95 -14.60 -29.51
CA LYS A 234 -0.36 -15.83 -30.06
C LYS A 234 0.91 -16.31 -29.35
N HIS A 235 1.63 -15.42 -28.67
CA HIS A 235 2.88 -15.70 -27.98
C HIS A 235 2.72 -15.73 -26.45
N ALA A 236 1.54 -15.38 -25.93
CA ALA A 236 1.28 -15.30 -24.51
C ALA A 236 1.53 -16.65 -23.80
N GLU A 237 1.10 -17.76 -24.41
CA GLU A 237 1.34 -19.11 -23.87
C GLU A 237 2.83 -19.42 -23.76
N THR A 238 3.58 -19.33 -24.86
CA THR A 238 5.02 -19.61 -24.84
C THR A 238 5.78 -18.67 -23.90
N THR A 239 5.38 -17.41 -23.83
CA THR A 239 6.03 -16.43 -22.93
C THR A 239 5.70 -16.72 -21.46
N TRP A 240 4.51 -17.24 -21.17
CA TRP A 240 4.11 -17.68 -19.83
C TRP A 240 5.02 -18.82 -19.36
N ASP A 241 5.20 -19.84 -20.20
CA ASP A 241 6.06 -20.99 -19.91
C ASP A 241 7.52 -20.56 -19.76
N ASP A 242 7.99 -19.63 -20.60
CA ASP A 242 9.31 -19.03 -20.49
C ASP A 242 9.55 -18.33 -19.14
N VAL A 243 8.53 -17.66 -18.59
CA VAL A 243 8.61 -17.02 -17.26
C VAL A 243 8.75 -18.08 -16.17
N LEU A 244 7.96 -19.15 -16.21
CA LEU A 244 8.03 -20.23 -15.22
C LEU A 244 9.39 -20.96 -15.30
N ALA A 245 9.86 -21.26 -16.51
CA ALA A 245 11.15 -21.90 -16.72
C ALA A 245 12.32 -21.03 -16.25
N ALA A 246 12.25 -19.70 -16.46
CA ALA A 246 13.25 -18.77 -15.94
C ALA A 246 13.21 -18.72 -14.40
N ALA A 247 12.02 -18.75 -13.79
CA ALA A 247 11.90 -18.78 -12.33
C ALA A 247 12.57 -20.03 -11.74
N ASP A 248 12.31 -21.19 -12.32
CA ASP A 248 12.92 -22.45 -11.88
C ASP A 248 14.45 -22.44 -12.06
N ALA A 249 14.92 -21.98 -13.23
CA ALA A 249 16.35 -21.90 -13.54
C ALA A 249 17.12 -20.96 -12.59
N CYS A 250 16.48 -19.86 -12.17
CA CYS A 250 17.04 -18.91 -11.21
C CYS A 250 16.79 -19.31 -9.74
N GLY A 251 16.07 -20.40 -9.46
CA GLY A 251 15.71 -20.81 -8.09
C GLY A 251 14.79 -19.81 -7.38
N VAL A 252 13.92 -19.15 -8.14
CA VAL A 252 12.92 -18.21 -7.63
C VAL A 252 11.59 -18.97 -7.45
N PRO A 253 10.98 -18.98 -6.26
CA PRO A 253 9.71 -19.66 -6.05
C PRO A 253 8.63 -19.10 -6.99
N ARG A 254 7.88 -19.99 -7.65
CA ARG A 254 6.79 -19.58 -8.56
C ARG A 254 5.67 -18.80 -7.86
N THR A 255 5.55 -18.93 -6.54
CA THR A 255 4.61 -18.18 -5.68
C THR A 255 5.11 -16.80 -5.26
N SER A 256 6.37 -16.44 -5.56
CA SER A 256 6.95 -15.15 -5.19
C SER A 256 6.28 -13.99 -5.94
N LEU A 257 6.26 -12.80 -5.32
CA LEU A 257 5.63 -11.63 -5.93
C LEU A 257 6.28 -11.24 -7.26
N VAL A 258 7.59 -11.45 -7.41
CA VAL A 258 8.32 -11.14 -8.65
C VAL A 258 7.88 -12.02 -9.82
N VAL A 259 7.59 -13.30 -9.58
CA VAL A 259 7.05 -14.20 -10.62
C VAL A 259 5.61 -13.81 -10.97
N ILE A 260 4.78 -13.49 -9.97
CA ILE A 260 3.41 -13.01 -10.20
C ILE A 260 3.40 -11.74 -11.05
N ALA A 261 4.30 -10.80 -10.76
CA ALA A 261 4.44 -9.56 -11.52
C ALA A 261 4.88 -9.82 -12.98
N ALA A 262 5.81 -10.75 -13.19
CA ALA A 262 6.25 -11.16 -14.54
C ALA A 262 5.09 -11.82 -15.32
N LEU A 263 4.35 -12.74 -14.70
CA LEU A 263 3.18 -13.39 -15.31
C LEU A 263 2.06 -12.38 -15.62
N SER A 264 1.84 -11.40 -14.75
CA SER A 264 0.90 -10.29 -15.00
C SER A 264 1.31 -9.44 -16.20
N THR A 265 2.61 -9.29 -16.45
CA THR A 265 3.11 -8.62 -17.66
C THR A 265 2.76 -9.40 -18.94
N VAL A 266 2.78 -10.73 -18.88
CA VAL A 266 2.40 -11.60 -20.01
C VAL A 266 0.89 -11.62 -20.23
N ALA A 267 0.10 -11.73 -19.16
CA ALA A 267 -1.36 -11.88 -19.25
C ALA A 267 -2.06 -10.62 -19.79
N MET A 268 -1.48 -9.44 -19.57
CA MET A 268 -2.14 -8.18 -19.87
C MET A 268 -2.01 -7.73 -21.34
N PRO A 269 -3.11 -7.62 -22.10
CA PRO A 269 -3.05 -7.19 -23.49
C PRO A 269 -2.49 -5.77 -23.65
N GLY A 270 -1.73 -5.57 -24.73
CA GLY A 270 -1.24 -4.24 -25.12
C GLY A 270 -0.18 -3.65 -24.19
N GLY A 271 0.39 -4.43 -23.26
CA GLY A 271 1.51 -4.00 -22.41
C GLY A 271 1.16 -2.95 -21.36
N LYS A 272 -0.12 -2.74 -21.06
CA LYS A 272 -0.60 -1.75 -20.07
C LYS A 272 -0.59 -2.26 -18.62
N SER A 273 0.04 -3.39 -18.35
CA SER A 273 0.13 -3.99 -17.02
C SER A 273 0.76 -3.01 -16.01
N PRO A 274 0.13 -2.75 -14.86
CA PRO A 274 0.79 -2.07 -13.74
C PRO A 274 2.04 -2.81 -13.28
N ALA A 275 2.01 -4.14 -13.29
CA ALA A 275 3.17 -4.97 -12.94
C ALA A 275 4.35 -4.73 -13.87
N LYS A 276 4.12 -4.49 -15.18
CA LYS A 276 5.21 -4.16 -16.11
C LYS A 276 5.89 -2.84 -15.76
N ARG A 277 5.11 -1.83 -15.37
CA ARG A 277 5.65 -0.51 -14.97
C ARG A 277 6.36 -0.58 -13.62
N LEU A 278 5.81 -1.34 -12.68
CA LEU A 278 6.46 -1.68 -11.41
C LEU A 278 7.82 -2.38 -11.64
N LEU A 279 7.88 -3.34 -12.56
CA LEU A 279 9.12 -4.04 -12.93
C LEU A 279 10.06 -3.22 -13.82
N LYS A 280 9.59 -2.09 -14.34
CA LYS A 280 10.32 -1.14 -15.20
C LYS A 280 10.88 -1.74 -16.50
N PHE A 281 10.32 -2.84 -17.00
CA PHE A 281 10.83 -3.49 -18.22
C PHE A 281 10.74 -2.58 -19.45
N ASP A 282 11.90 -2.29 -20.04
CA ASP A 282 12.02 -1.47 -21.23
C ASP A 282 13.31 -1.76 -22.04
N GLY A 283 13.60 -0.91 -23.03
CA GLY A 283 14.78 -1.02 -23.89
C GLY A 283 16.10 -0.54 -23.27
N GLN A 284 16.05 0.21 -22.18
CA GLN A 284 17.20 0.81 -21.48
C GLN A 284 17.37 0.25 -20.05
N TYR A 285 16.74 -0.88 -19.77
CA TYR A 285 16.68 -1.52 -18.45
C TYR A 285 18.06 -1.72 -17.83
N THR A 286 18.23 -1.21 -16.61
CA THR A 286 19.48 -1.26 -15.87
C THR A 286 19.41 -2.14 -14.62
N GLU A 287 20.55 -2.43 -14.01
CA GLU A 287 20.61 -3.05 -12.68
C GLU A 287 19.91 -2.18 -11.62
N ALA A 288 19.98 -0.86 -11.74
CA ALA A 288 19.30 0.06 -10.83
C ALA A 288 17.78 -0.02 -10.98
N ASP A 289 17.26 -0.20 -12.19
CA ASP A 289 15.82 -0.42 -12.43
C ASP A 289 15.35 -1.73 -11.82
N THR A 290 16.15 -2.79 -12.02
CA THR A 290 15.92 -4.11 -11.43
C THR A 290 15.87 -4.01 -9.91
N TYR A 291 16.86 -3.36 -9.30
CA TYR A 291 16.89 -3.18 -7.86
C TYR A 291 15.69 -2.40 -7.34
N ASN A 292 15.32 -1.30 -8.00
CA ASN A 292 14.17 -0.49 -7.58
C ASN A 292 12.88 -1.32 -7.60
N ALA A 293 12.63 -2.06 -8.68
CA ALA A 293 11.49 -2.97 -8.77
C ALA A 293 11.48 -4.01 -7.64
N LEU A 294 12.64 -4.58 -7.31
CA LEU A 294 12.76 -5.54 -6.21
C LEU A 294 12.61 -4.90 -4.83
N ALA A 295 13.03 -3.65 -4.65
CA ALA A 295 12.84 -2.90 -3.41
C ALA A 295 11.34 -2.62 -3.16
N ASP A 296 10.59 -2.27 -4.20
CA ASP A 296 9.14 -2.09 -4.13
C ASP A 296 8.43 -3.40 -3.77
N LEU A 297 8.78 -4.50 -4.46
CA LEU A 297 8.24 -5.82 -4.15
C LEU A 297 8.61 -6.29 -2.72
N ARG A 298 9.84 -6.06 -2.28
CA ARG A 298 10.27 -6.36 -0.89
C ARG A 298 9.47 -5.55 0.13
N SER A 299 9.09 -4.32 -0.18
CA SER A 299 8.26 -3.51 0.70
C SER A 299 6.85 -4.11 0.86
N LEU A 300 6.28 -4.64 -0.23
CA LEU A 300 5.02 -5.39 -0.18
C LEU A 300 5.17 -6.70 0.60
N GLU A 301 6.26 -7.46 0.40
CA GLU A 301 6.52 -8.68 1.17
C GLU A 301 6.63 -8.38 2.67
N LEU A 302 7.30 -7.30 3.06
CA LEU A 302 7.38 -6.85 4.46
C LEU A 302 6.01 -6.49 5.03
N LEU A 303 5.15 -5.82 4.25
CA LEU A 303 3.76 -5.58 4.66
C LEU A 303 3.05 -6.91 4.93
N MET A 304 3.19 -7.91 4.05
CA MET A 304 2.58 -9.24 4.23
C MET A 304 3.10 -9.95 5.48
N TYR A 305 4.41 -9.89 5.76
CA TYR A 305 5.00 -10.44 6.98
C TYR A 305 4.44 -9.77 8.24
N ILE A 306 4.31 -8.45 8.22
CA ILE A 306 3.75 -7.71 9.36
C ILE A 306 2.28 -8.07 9.58
N LEU A 307 1.50 -8.17 8.50
CA LEU A 307 0.09 -8.61 8.57
C LEU A 307 -0.06 -10.05 9.08
N ALA A 308 0.93 -10.91 8.86
CA ALA A 308 0.95 -12.30 9.33
C ALA A 308 1.42 -12.43 10.79
N LEU A 309 2.43 -11.65 11.19
CA LEU A 309 3.02 -11.68 12.54
C LEU A 309 2.17 -10.93 13.56
N PHE A 310 1.51 -9.85 13.12
CA PHE A 310 0.74 -8.95 13.98
C PHE A 310 -0.67 -8.77 13.41
N PRO A 311 -1.51 -9.82 13.43
CA PRO A 311 -2.80 -9.82 12.74
C PRO A 311 -3.81 -8.80 13.31
N ASP A 312 -3.61 -8.37 14.55
CA ASP A 312 -4.45 -7.43 15.29
C ASP A 312 -3.92 -5.98 15.23
N GLU A 313 -2.75 -5.73 14.62
CA GLU A 313 -2.21 -4.38 14.45
C GLU A 313 -2.75 -3.74 13.17
N HIS A 314 -3.16 -2.47 13.26
CA HIS A 314 -3.56 -1.68 12.10
C HIS A 314 -2.31 -1.12 11.41
N VAL A 315 -1.87 -1.76 10.34
CA VAL A 315 -0.66 -1.37 9.62
C VAL A 315 -1.00 -0.95 8.19
N MET A 316 -0.38 0.13 7.74
CA MET A 316 -0.37 0.48 6.32
C MET A 316 1.04 0.70 5.79
N LEU A 317 1.27 0.27 4.55
CA LEU A 317 2.36 0.79 3.74
C LEU A 317 1.84 2.03 3.01
N CYS A 318 2.47 3.18 3.22
CA CYS A 318 2.10 4.41 2.51
C CYS A 318 3.07 4.64 1.35
N THR A 319 2.55 4.70 0.12
CA THR A 319 3.35 4.90 -1.10
C THR A 319 2.75 5.99 -1.99
N ALA A 320 3.59 6.63 -2.82
CA ALA A 320 3.13 7.46 -3.93
C ALA A 320 3.15 6.74 -5.29
N ASP A 321 3.57 5.47 -5.31
CA ASP A 321 3.63 4.65 -6.52
C ASP A 321 2.26 4.00 -6.79
N LYS A 322 1.57 4.50 -7.82
CA LYS A 322 0.27 3.97 -8.25
C LYS A 322 0.37 2.55 -8.82
N ASP A 323 1.48 2.19 -9.46
CA ASP A 323 1.66 0.87 -10.07
C ASP A 323 1.94 -0.19 -9.00
N MET A 324 2.71 0.14 -7.96
CA MET A 324 2.85 -0.70 -6.77
C MET A 324 1.51 -0.90 -6.06
N ALA A 325 0.74 0.18 -5.88
CA ALA A 325 -0.57 0.13 -5.26
C ALA A 325 -1.59 -0.69 -6.07
N LEU A 326 -1.58 -0.57 -7.41
CA LEU A 326 -2.38 -1.40 -8.30
C LEU A 326 -1.98 -2.87 -8.22
N PHE A 327 -0.69 -3.16 -8.17
CA PHE A 327 -0.22 -4.53 -8.00
C PHE A 327 -0.73 -5.12 -6.67
N TRP A 328 -0.58 -4.39 -5.55
CA TRP A 328 -1.11 -4.80 -4.25
C TRP A 328 -2.62 -5.07 -4.28
N ALA A 329 -3.41 -4.11 -4.76
CA ALA A 329 -4.86 -4.23 -4.82
C ALA A 329 -5.30 -5.39 -5.73
N GLY A 330 -4.57 -5.63 -6.82
CA GLY A 330 -4.83 -6.68 -7.78
C GLY A 330 -4.44 -8.08 -7.30
N LEU A 331 -3.46 -8.23 -6.40
CA LEU A 331 -3.10 -9.52 -5.78
C LEU A 331 -4.28 -10.12 -5.00
N ARG A 332 -5.08 -9.25 -4.38
CA ARG A 332 -6.15 -9.63 -3.44
C ARG A 332 -5.65 -10.62 -2.39
N ALA A 333 -4.46 -10.32 -1.86
CA ALA A 333 -3.78 -11.18 -0.90
C ALA A 333 -4.58 -11.27 0.42
N SER A 334 -4.69 -12.47 0.97
CA SER A 334 -5.49 -12.75 2.17
C SER A 334 -4.92 -13.94 2.96
N ASN A 335 -5.53 -14.26 4.10
CA ASN A 335 -5.16 -15.41 4.94
C ASN A 335 -3.66 -15.44 5.32
N PHE A 336 -3.12 -14.25 5.61
CA PHE A 336 -1.75 -14.08 6.10
C PHE A 336 -1.58 -14.84 7.42
N ALA A 337 -0.63 -15.77 7.46
CA ALA A 337 -0.29 -16.50 8.66
C ALA A 337 1.21 -16.74 8.73
N PHE A 338 1.75 -16.77 9.95
CA PHE A 338 3.15 -17.08 10.19
C PHE A 338 3.25 -18.31 11.09
N ASN A 339 3.68 -19.44 10.53
CA ASN A 339 3.75 -20.72 11.23
C ASN A 339 5.12 -21.36 11.01
N LEU A 340 5.75 -21.84 12.10
CA LEU A 340 7.03 -22.57 12.04
C LEU A 340 8.13 -21.83 11.27
N GLY A 341 8.20 -20.50 11.41
CA GLY A 341 9.20 -19.67 10.74
C GLY A 341 8.91 -19.39 9.26
N ARG A 342 7.71 -19.72 8.76
CA ARG A 342 7.29 -19.48 7.37
C ARG A 342 6.00 -18.67 7.31
N MET A 343 5.97 -17.69 6.43
CA MET A 343 4.76 -16.98 6.07
C MET A 343 3.98 -17.78 5.02
N SER A 344 2.66 -17.84 5.17
CA SER A 344 1.72 -18.31 4.15
C SER A 344 0.66 -17.23 3.91
N PHE A 345 0.12 -17.21 2.69
CA PHE A 345 -0.95 -16.31 2.27
C PHE A 345 -1.63 -16.89 1.03
N ASP A 346 -2.86 -16.47 0.79
CA ASP A 346 -3.59 -16.75 -0.44
C ASP A 346 -3.56 -15.54 -1.36
N VAL A 347 -3.59 -15.78 -2.68
CA VAL A 347 -3.75 -14.73 -3.70
C VAL A 347 -4.87 -15.09 -4.67
N ALA A 348 -5.64 -14.08 -5.06
CA ALA A 348 -6.68 -14.19 -6.08
C ALA A 348 -6.45 -13.13 -7.17
N PRO A 349 -5.39 -13.27 -7.98
CA PRO A 349 -4.85 -12.21 -8.84
C PRO A 349 -5.64 -11.97 -10.14
N GLY A 350 -6.97 -12.15 -10.12
CA GLY A 350 -7.80 -12.11 -11.33
C GLY A 350 -7.71 -10.80 -12.11
N ASP A 351 -7.59 -9.67 -11.40
CA ASP A 351 -7.41 -8.35 -12.00
C ASP A 351 -6.03 -8.16 -12.65
N LEU A 352 -5.02 -8.90 -12.16
CA LEU A 352 -3.65 -8.90 -12.69
C LEU A 352 -3.44 -9.91 -13.82
N LEU A 353 -4.25 -10.96 -13.88
CA LEU A 353 -4.15 -12.09 -14.80
C LEU A 353 -5.43 -12.27 -15.64
N PRO A 354 -5.90 -11.24 -16.37
CA PRO A 354 -7.16 -11.34 -17.08
C PRO A 354 -7.11 -12.43 -18.16
N GLY A 355 -8.15 -13.25 -18.20
CA GLY A 355 -8.26 -14.37 -19.15
C GLY A 355 -7.48 -15.63 -18.75
N VAL A 356 -6.76 -15.61 -17.62
CA VAL A 356 -6.14 -16.81 -17.04
C VAL A 356 -7.17 -17.49 -16.13
N SER A 357 -7.44 -18.78 -16.36
CA SER A 357 -8.36 -19.54 -15.51
C SER A 357 -7.73 -19.83 -14.14
N GLU A 358 -8.56 -19.95 -13.11
CA GLU A 358 -8.09 -20.31 -11.76
C GLU A 358 -7.31 -21.64 -11.74
N LYS A 359 -7.75 -22.61 -12.56
CA LYS A 359 -7.06 -23.89 -12.72
C LYS A 359 -5.64 -23.68 -13.25
N ARG A 360 -5.47 -22.96 -14.35
CA ARG A 360 -4.15 -22.66 -14.92
C ARG A 360 -3.27 -21.91 -13.94
N TRP A 361 -3.85 -20.92 -13.24
CA TRP A 361 -3.13 -20.17 -12.21
C TRP A 361 -2.57 -21.10 -11.13
N LYS A 362 -3.42 -21.96 -10.54
CA LYS A 362 -3.00 -22.93 -9.52
C LYS A 362 -1.96 -23.92 -10.02
N GLU A 363 -2.11 -24.42 -11.25
CA GLU A 363 -1.11 -25.30 -11.89
C GLU A 363 0.24 -24.58 -12.08
N SER A 364 0.23 -23.29 -12.39
CA SER A 364 1.44 -22.50 -12.62
C SER A 364 2.23 -22.23 -11.34
N ILE A 365 1.56 -22.11 -10.19
CA ILE A 365 2.22 -21.85 -8.90
C ILE A 365 2.43 -23.09 -8.03
N SER A 366 1.92 -24.25 -8.48
CA SER A 366 2.22 -25.51 -7.82
C SER A 366 3.67 -25.90 -8.11
N PRO A 367 4.44 -26.35 -7.09
CA PRO A 367 5.82 -26.80 -7.26
C PRO A 367 5.98 -27.95 -8.25
#